data_AF-A0A034VAL6-F1
#
_entry.id   AF-A0A034VAL6-F1
#
_cell.length_a   1.000
_cell.length_b   1.000
_cell.length_c   1.000
_cell.angle_alpha   90.00
_cell.angle_beta   90.00
_cell.angle_gamma   90.00
#
_symmetry.space_group_name_H-M   'P 1'
#
loop_
_entity.id
_entity.type
_entity.pdbx_description
1 polymer ?
#
loop_
_entity_poly.entity_id
_entity_poly.type
_entity_poly.pdbx_seq_one_letter_code
_entity_poly.pdbx_strand_id
1 'polypeptide(L)'
;AQFRTKMAEEDKSKIEELRKMVDTVQAVNTNISATNAEMSHALQSLEQEKCETAHIFELFEMESDQNMEKLGEKLVDLKQKLIDAQAHIEQKSAIITEKESELSSILVKFEASQTALVGLQNTLLDQTTKISELNTANTELEKLVYEKKDLLEQQAALRSQLDEYKQVVNEMDNESTAKNEALHQLQERVKELEEENLRNMEFQERLNSDNVKIQRKLEILDLEKTREMVAAQSRINELQALKVLKPNNSATADVPKEGEEPEGNLAQITFLNSIIADMQKKNDSLKAKIEALEALPTDFTQPKAFELIAKRKPAPRVFCDICDEFDKHETEDCPLQASDDRDYSPPPLTEATERKVRKLPEPRKYCETCEVFGHVTGECAEDEW
;
A
#
# COMPACT_ATOMS: atom_id res chain seq x y z
N ALA A 1 65.20 67.27 -180.71
CA ALA A 1 65.31 67.86 -179.36
C ALA A 1 64.09 67.56 -178.46
N GLN A 2 62.85 67.47 -178.97
CA GLN A 2 61.63 67.27 -178.15
C GLN A 2 61.35 65.86 -177.61
N PHE A 3 61.94 64.79 -178.17
CA PHE A 3 61.66 63.41 -177.72
C PHE A 3 62.46 63.01 -176.47
N ARG A 4 63.66 63.57 -176.28
CA ARG A 4 64.51 63.26 -175.11
C ARG A 4 64.01 63.92 -173.82
N THR A 5 63.35 65.08 -173.91
CA THR A 5 62.75 65.75 -172.75
C THR A 5 61.49 65.03 -172.27
N LYS A 6 60.68 64.47 -173.17
CA LYS A 6 59.47 63.71 -172.79
C LYS A 6 59.80 62.40 -172.05
N MET A 7 60.81 61.66 -172.51
CA MET A 7 61.30 60.46 -171.81
C MET A 7 61.88 60.79 -170.43
N ALA A 8 62.61 61.90 -170.29
CA ALA A 8 63.14 62.32 -169.00
C ALA A 8 62.05 62.74 -168.01
N GLU A 9 60.95 63.34 -168.48
CA GLU A 9 59.79 63.69 -167.63
C GLU A 9 59.02 62.42 -167.18
N GLU A 10 58.85 61.43 -168.07
CA GLU A 10 58.22 60.14 -167.75
C GLU A 10 59.08 59.31 -166.79
N ASP A 11 60.40 59.27 -166.98
CA ASP A 11 61.32 58.57 -166.07
C ASP A 11 61.39 59.27 -164.71
N LYS A 12 61.34 60.62 -164.68
CA LYS A 12 61.23 61.38 -163.43
C LYS A 12 59.90 61.08 -162.71
N SER A 13 58.78 61.03 -163.43
CA SER A 13 57.47 60.66 -162.87
C SER A 13 57.47 59.24 -162.29
N LYS A 14 58.08 58.27 -163.01
CA LYS A 14 58.23 56.89 -162.52
C LYS A 14 59.14 56.80 -161.31
N ILE A 15 60.24 57.56 -161.26
CA ILE A 15 61.12 57.62 -160.09
C ILE A 15 60.40 58.25 -158.90
N GLU A 16 59.58 59.27 -159.12
CA GLU A 16 58.76 59.91 -158.08
C GLU A 16 57.68 58.94 -157.55
N GLU A 17 57.03 58.18 -158.43
CA GLU A 17 56.07 57.12 -158.07
C GLU A 17 56.75 55.96 -157.31
N LEU A 18 57.93 55.53 -157.76
CA LEU A 18 58.72 54.52 -157.06
C LEU A 18 59.18 55.02 -155.69
N ARG A 19 59.60 56.29 -155.56
CA ARG A 19 59.92 56.88 -154.26
C ARG A 19 58.72 56.91 -153.33
N LYS A 20 57.55 57.35 -153.81
CA LYS A 20 56.31 57.29 -153.03
C LYS A 20 55.95 55.86 -152.63
N MET A 21 56.18 54.87 -153.50
CA MET A 21 55.95 53.46 -153.18
C MET A 21 56.95 52.94 -152.14
N VAL A 22 58.21 53.35 -152.18
CA VAL A 22 59.20 53.02 -151.14
C VAL A 22 58.84 53.69 -149.82
N ASP A 23 58.45 54.97 -149.84
CA ASP A 23 58.04 55.70 -148.64
C ASP A 23 56.77 55.10 -148.01
N THR A 24 55.79 54.67 -148.82
CA THR A 24 54.60 53.98 -148.32
C THR A 24 54.95 52.60 -147.76
N VAL A 25 55.84 51.84 -148.42
CA VAL A 25 56.33 50.55 -147.89
C VAL A 25 57.10 50.75 -146.59
N GLN A 26 57.90 51.81 -146.46
CA GLN A 26 58.65 52.11 -145.25
C GLN A 26 57.73 52.58 -144.10
N ALA A 27 56.69 53.37 -144.40
CA ALA A 27 55.64 53.73 -143.46
C ALA A 27 54.81 52.50 -143.01
N VAL A 28 54.46 51.61 -143.94
CA VAL A 28 53.77 50.35 -143.63
C VAL A 28 54.67 49.45 -142.80
N ASN A 29 55.97 49.34 -143.10
CA ASN A 29 56.90 48.50 -142.35
C ASN A 29 57.15 49.02 -140.93
N THR A 30 57.24 50.35 -140.75
CA THR A 30 57.34 50.97 -139.43
C THR A 30 56.05 50.78 -138.62
N ASN A 31 54.88 50.92 -139.26
CA ASN A 31 53.59 50.60 -138.62
C ASN A 31 53.48 49.12 -138.25
N ILE A 32 53.85 48.19 -139.14
CA ILE A 32 53.85 46.75 -138.86
C ILE A 32 54.78 46.44 -137.69
N SER A 33 55.97 47.06 -137.67
CA SER A 33 56.92 46.90 -136.56
C SER A 33 56.35 47.44 -135.24
N ALA A 34 55.66 48.57 -135.26
CA ALA A 34 55.00 49.14 -134.08
C ALA A 34 53.86 48.23 -133.60
N THR A 35 52.98 47.78 -134.51
CA THR A 35 51.89 46.84 -134.17
C THR A 35 52.42 45.49 -133.69
N ASN A 36 53.54 45.00 -134.22
CA ASN A 36 54.18 43.78 -133.74
C ASN A 36 54.77 43.96 -132.34
N ALA A 37 55.33 45.12 -132.02
CA ALA A 37 55.82 45.44 -130.69
C ALA A 37 54.66 45.56 -129.68
N GLU A 38 53.57 46.23 -130.06
CA GLU A 38 52.34 46.33 -129.26
C GLU A 38 51.71 44.96 -129.04
N MET A 39 51.62 44.12 -130.07
CA MET A 39 51.11 42.75 -129.96
C MET A 39 52.00 41.88 -129.06
N SER A 40 53.33 42.03 -129.15
CA SER A 40 54.25 41.32 -128.27
C SER A 40 54.07 41.74 -126.81
N HIS A 41 53.90 43.04 -126.55
CA HIS A 41 53.60 43.54 -125.21
C HIS A 41 52.25 43.02 -124.70
N ALA A 42 51.20 43.01 -125.53
CA ALA A 42 49.89 42.48 -125.18
C ALA A 42 49.95 40.98 -124.86
N LEU A 43 50.69 40.19 -125.65
CA LEU A 43 50.92 38.77 -125.37
C LEU A 43 51.69 38.56 -124.07
N GLN A 44 52.69 39.39 -123.78
CA GLN A 44 53.43 39.32 -122.52
C GLN A 44 52.54 39.65 -121.32
N SER A 45 51.70 40.69 -121.42
CA SER A 45 50.73 41.04 -120.37
C SER A 45 49.69 39.93 -120.18
N LEU A 46 49.18 39.32 -121.25
CA LEU A 46 48.26 38.19 -121.16
C LEU A 46 48.89 36.95 -120.52
N GLU A 47 50.15 36.65 -120.85
CA GLU A 47 50.84 35.52 -120.20
C GLU A 47 51.11 35.82 -118.72
N GLN A 48 51.43 37.08 -118.37
CA GLN A 48 51.54 37.50 -116.97
C GLN A 48 50.22 37.35 -116.22
N GLU A 49 49.11 37.86 -116.75
CA GLU A 49 47.78 37.74 -116.13
C GLU A 49 47.35 36.27 -115.99
N LYS A 50 47.69 35.42 -116.95
CA LYS A 50 47.45 33.97 -116.89
C LYS A 50 48.28 33.31 -115.79
N CYS A 51 49.55 33.67 -115.63
CA CYS A 51 50.39 33.20 -114.52
C CYS A 51 49.85 33.67 -113.17
N GLU A 52 49.45 34.93 -113.05
CA GLU A 52 48.86 35.50 -111.83
C GLU A 52 47.53 34.81 -111.48
N THR A 53 46.66 34.59 -112.47
CA THR A 53 45.40 33.88 -112.31
C THR A 53 45.62 32.44 -111.86
N ALA A 54 46.58 31.73 -112.48
CA ALA A 54 46.94 30.37 -112.07
C ALA A 54 47.46 30.32 -110.63
N HIS A 55 48.27 31.30 -110.22
CA HIS A 55 48.75 31.40 -108.84
C HIS A 55 47.63 31.68 -107.84
N ILE A 56 46.66 32.53 -108.19
CA ILE A 56 45.47 32.78 -107.36
C ILE A 56 44.65 31.49 -107.18
N PHE A 57 44.46 30.70 -108.24
CA PHE A 57 43.77 29.41 -108.13
C PHE A 57 44.52 28.44 -107.21
N GLU A 58 45.84 28.35 -107.33
CA GLU A 58 46.67 27.52 -106.45
C GLU A 58 46.54 27.95 -104.98
N LEU A 59 46.53 29.26 -104.70
CA LEU A 59 46.28 29.78 -103.34
C LEU A 59 44.89 29.42 -102.81
N PHE A 60 43.84 29.53 -103.64
CA PHE A 60 42.48 29.13 -103.26
C PHE A 60 42.37 27.63 -103.00
N GLU A 61 43.03 26.79 -103.81
CA GLU A 61 43.09 25.34 -103.60
C GLU A 61 43.79 25.02 -102.27
N MET A 62 44.96 25.63 -102.01
CA MET A 62 45.67 25.48 -100.74
C MET A 62 44.84 25.94 -99.53
N GLU A 63 44.14 27.08 -99.64
CA GLU A 63 43.29 27.59 -98.56
C GLU A 63 42.07 26.68 -98.33
N SER A 64 41.47 26.17 -99.40
CA SER A 64 40.38 25.18 -99.34
C SER A 64 40.83 23.90 -98.65
N ASP A 65 41.99 23.35 -99.01
CA ASP A 65 42.56 22.16 -98.40
C ASP A 65 42.87 22.36 -96.92
N GLN A 66 43.50 23.49 -96.56
CA GLN A 66 43.75 23.85 -95.16
C GLN A 66 42.44 24.00 -94.36
N ASN A 67 41.40 24.58 -94.95
CA ASN A 67 40.11 24.72 -94.28
C ASN A 67 39.42 23.36 -94.11
N MET A 68 39.50 22.48 -95.10
CA MET A 68 39.00 21.10 -95.02
C MET A 68 39.73 20.28 -93.95
N GLU A 69 41.06 20.43 -93.84
CA GLU A 69 41.86 19.78 -92.79
C GLU A 69 41.45 20.28 -91.39
N LYS A 70 41.37 21.61 -91.19
CA LYS A 70 40.91 22.20 -89.91
C LYS A 70 39.50 21.77 -89.54
N LEU A 71 38.60 21.65 -90.52
CA LEU A 71 37.24 21.12 -90.32
C LEU A 71 37.28 19.63 -89.94
N GLY A 72 38.14 18.85 -90.59
CA GLY A 72 38.39 17.44 -90.27
C GLY A 72 38.88 17.25 -88.84
N GLU A 73 39.89 18.01 -88.42
CA GLU A 73 40.43 18.00 -87.06
C GLU A 73 39.36 18.35 -86.02
N LYS A 74 38.59 19.42 -86.24
CA LYS A 74 37.47 19.80 -85.36
C LYS A 74 36.40 18.73 -85.30
N LEU A 75 36.08 18.07 -86.42
CA LEU A 75 35.10 17.00 -86.46
C LEU A 75 35.58 15.78 -85.68
N VAL A 76 36.86 15.43 -85.77
CA VAL A 76 37.47 14.36 -84.99
C VAL A 76 37.46 14.69 -83.50
N ASP A 77 37.85 15.91 -83.12
CA ASP A 77 37.87 16.35 -81.71
C ASP A 77 36.45 16.37 -81.09
N LEU A 78 35.44 16.82 -81.85
CA LEU A 78 34.04 16.75 -81.42
C LEU A 78 33.53 15.31 -81.29
N LYS A 79 33.91 14.42 -82.22
CA LYS A 79 33.57 12.99 -82.11
C LYS A 79 34.20 12.36 -80.89
N GLN A 80 35.46 12.68 -80.58
CA GLN A 80 36.14 12.17 -79.40
C GLN A 80 35.45 12.65 -78.12
N LYS A 81 35.14 13.96 -78.03
CA LYS A 81 34.39 14.53 -76.90
C LYS A 81 33.02 13.90 -76.71
N LEU A 82 32.33 13.55 -77.81
CA LEU A 82 31.05 12.85 -77.75
C LEU A 82 31.21 11.44 -77.16
N ILE A 83 32.22 10.70 -77.60
CA ILE A 83 32.54 9.35 -77.10
C ILE A 83 32.88 9.41 -75.60
N ASP A 84 33.74 10.36 -75.20
CA ASP A 84 34.14 10.53 -73.81
C ASP A 84 32.93 10.89 -72.93
N ALA A 85 32.05 11.77 -73.41
CA ALA A 85 30.82 12.12 -72.70
C ALA A 85 29.87 10.92 -72.57
N GLN A 86 29.75 10.10 -73.61
CA GLN A 86 28.94 8.88 -73.57
C GLN A 86 29.51 7.85 -72.58
N ALA A 87 30.83 7.64 -72.58
CA ALA A 87 31.50 6.77 -71.61
C ALA A 87 31.29 7.25 -70.17
N HIS A 88 31.34 8.57 -69.93
CA HIS A 88 31.04 9.14 -68.63
C HIS A 88 29.57 8.95 -68.20
N ILE A 89 28.62 9.03 -69.13
CA ILE A 89 27.20 8.76 -68.85
C ILE A 89 27.00 7.29 -68.49
N GLU A 90 27.60 6.36 -69.24
CA GLU A 90 27.54 4.93 -68.96
C GLU A 90 28.19 4.56 -67.62
N GLN A 91 29.32 5.19 -67.28
CA GLN A 91 29.95 5.03 -65.97
C GLN A 91 29.05 5.52 -64.84
N LYS A 92 28.45 6.71 -64.99
CA LYS A 92 27.57 7.27 -63.96
C LYS A 92 26.28 6.47 -63.81
N SER A 93 25.71 5.95 -64.90
CA SER A 93 24.52 5.10 -64.82
C SER A 93 24.82 3.78 -64.11
N ALA A 94 25.99 3.16 -64.37
CA ALA A 94 26.42 1.98 -63.62
C ALA A 94 26.53 2.25 -62.11
N ILE A 95 27.16 3.36 -61.71
CA ILE A 95 27.26 3.77 -60.30
C ILE A 95 25.88 4.01 -59.68
N ILE A 96 24.96 4.64 -60.40
CA ILE A 96 23.58 4.86 -59.92
C ILE A 96 22.90 3.50 -59.65
N THR A 97 23.00 2.55 -60.59
CA THR A 97 22.37 1.23 -60.41
C THR A 97 22.97 0.43 -59.23
N GLU A 98 24.29 0.54 -59.01
CA GLU A 98 24.96 -0.05 -57.84
C GLU A 98 24.43 0.57 -56.54
N LYS A 99 24.34 1.91 -56.48
CA LYS A 99 23.84 2.62 -55.29
C LYS A 99 22.36 2.39 -55.03
N GLU A 100 21.54 2.24 -56.06
CA GLU A 100 20.13 1.84 -55.94
C GLU A 100 20.00 0.43 -55.37
N SER A 101 20.86 -0.51 -55.79
CA SER A 101 20.90 -1.87 -55.24
C SER A 101 21.33 -1.90 -53.78
N GLU A 102 22.38 -1.15 -53.41
CA GLU A 102 22.82 -1.01 -52.03
C GLU A 102 21.71 -0.41 -51.14
N LEU A 103 21.06 0.66 -51.60
CA LEU A 103 19.98 1.32 -50.86
C LEU A 103 18.78 0.39 -50.67
N SER A 104 18.40 -0.36 -51.70
CA SER A 104 17.34 -1.39 -51.61
C SER A 104 17.69 -2.47 -50.57
N SER A 105 18.94 -2.95 -50.55
CA SER A 105 19.41 -3.92 -49.54
C SER A 105 19.35 -3.35 -48.13
N ILE A 106 19.73 -2.09 -47.93
CA ILE A 106 19.67 -1.42 -46.62
C ILE A 106 18.22 -1.25 -46.17
N LEU A 107 17.30 -0.87 -47.06
CA LEU A 107 15.87 -0.74 -46.73
C LEU A 107 15.28 -2.06 -46.24
N VAL A 108 15.54 -3.18 -46.92
CA VAL A 108 15.08 -4.51 -46.48
C VAL A 108 15.64 -4.86 -45.10
N LYS A 109 16.92 -4.58 -44.84
CA LYS A 109 17.54 -4.82 -43.52
C LYS A 109 16.93 -3.92 -42.44
N PHE A 110 16.62 -2.67 -42.78
CA PHE A 110 16.00 -1.72 -41.86
C PHE A 110 14.58 -2.16 -41.49
N GLU A 111 13.76 -2.56 -42.46
CA GLU A 111 12.40 -3.09 -42.24
C GLU A 111 12.43 -4.38 -41.40
N ALA A 112 13.38 -5.29 -41.66
CA ALA A 112 13.56 -6.48 -40.84
C ALA A 112 13.93 -6.13 -39.39
N SER A 113 14.83 -5.16 -39.20
CA SER A 113 15.21 -4.67 -37.87
C SER A 113 14.04 -3.99 -37.15
N GLN A 114 13.23 -3.20 -37.85
CA GLN A 114 12.04 -2.55 -37.29
C GLN A 114 11.01 -3.60 -36.83
N THR A 115 10.78 -4.63 -37.66
CA THR A 115 9.87 -5.73 -37.32
C THR A 115 10.36 -6.51 -36.09
N ALA A 116 11.67 -6.78 -36.01
CA ALA A 116 12.26 -7.42 -34.84
C ALA A 116 12.13 -6.58 -33.56
N LEU A 117 12.30 -5.25 -33.66
CA LEU A 117 12.13 -4.34 -32.52
C LEU A 117 10.69 -4.34 -32.00
N VAL A 118 9.70 -4.29 -32.90
CA VAL A 118 8.28 -4.39 -32.52
C VAL A 118 7.99 -5.75 -31.87
N GLY A 119 8.56 -6.85 -32.39
CA GLY A 119 8.47 -8.17 -31.77
C GLY A 119 9.00 -8.18 -30.34
N LEU A 120 10.20 -7.63 -30.11
CA LEU A 120 10.79 -7.51 -28.78
C LEU A 120 9.96 -6.63 -27.83
N GLN A 121 9.40 -5.52 -28.33
CA GLN A 121 8.55 -4.64 -27.55
C GLN A 121 7.27 -5.35 -27.08
N ASN A 122 6.66 -6.17 -27.94
CA ASN A 122 5.49 -6.97 -27.57
C ASN A 122 5.85 -8.04 -26.53
N THR A 123 6.99 -8.73 -26.67
CA THR A 123 7.46 -9.69 -25.66
C THR A 123 7.74 -9.01 -24.32
N LEU A 124 8.32 -7.81 -24.33
CA LEU A 124 8.60 -7.06 -23.10
C LEU A 124 7.30 -6.59 -22.42
N LEU A 125 6.29 -6.21 -23.20
CA LEU A 125 4.96 -5.89 -22.68
C LEU A 125 4.30 -7.12 -22.03
N ASP A 126 4.34 -8.28 -22.69
CA ASP A 126 3.81 -9.55 -22.15
C ASP A 126 4.55 -10.01 -20.88
N GLN A 127 5.87 -9.83 -20.83
CA GLN A 127 6.64 -10.09 -19.60
C GLN A 127 6.27 -9.12 -18.48
N THR A 128 6.03 -7.84 -18.80
CA THR A 128 5.63 -6.82 -17.83
C THR A 128 4.24 -7.11 -17.25
N THR A 129 3.27 -7.50 -18.08
CA THR A 129 1.94 -7.92 -17.60
C THR A 129 2.04 -9.16 -16.74
N LYS A 130 2.84 -10.17 -17.13
CA LYS A 130 3.05 -11.37 -16.33
C LYS A 130 3.69 -11.08 -14.97
N ILE A 131 4.66 -10.18 -14.90
CA ILE A 131 5.26 -9.73 -13.64
C ILE A 131 4.21 -9.03 -12.77
N SER A 132 3.36 -8.17 -13.36
CA SER A 132 2.27 -7.52 -12.63
C SER A 132 1.29 -8.55 -12.04
N GLU A 133 0.89 -9.56 -12.80
CA GLU A 133 0.00 -10.64 -12.32
C GLU A 133 0.63 -11.47 -11.19
N LEU A 134 1.93 -11.77 -11.31
CA LEU A 134 2.66 -12.49 -10.25
C LEU A 134 2.78 -11.65 -8.98
N ASN A 135 2.99 -10.34 -9.11
CA ASN A 135 3.01 -9.43 -7.97
C ASN A 135 1.64 -9.37 -7.28
N THR A 136 0.54 -9.27 -8.03
CA THR A 136 -0.79 -9.31 -7.43
C THR A 136 -1.06 -10.63 -6.72
N ALA A 137 -0.72 -11.76 -7.33
CA ALA A 137 -0.87 -13.08 -6.70
C ALA A 137 -0.01 -13.23 -5.44
N ASN A 138 1.21 -12.69 -5.43
CA ASN A 138 2.06 -12.67 -4.24
C ASN A 138 1.44 -11.83 -3.11
N THR A 139 0.90 -10.65 -3.41
CA THR A 139 0.24 -9.83 -2.38
C THR A 139 -1.02 -10.51 -1.81
N GLU A 140 -1.76 -11.25 -2.62
CA GLU A 140 -2.90 -12.06 -2.15
C GLU A 140 -2.43 -13.22 -1.28
N LEU A 141 -1.37 -13.92 -1.67
CA LEU A 141 -0.77 -14.99 -0.86
C LEU A 141 -0.25 -14.46 0.48
N GLU A 142 0.39 -13.29 0.51
CA GLU A 142 0.84 -12.66 1.76
C GLU A 142 -0.32 -12.34 2.70
N LYS A 143 -1.45 -11.83 2.16
CA LYS A 143 -2.67 -11.62 2.95
C LYS A 143 -3.20 -12.93 3.52
N LEU A 144 -3.30 -13.98 2.71
CA LEU A 144 -3.76 -15.30 3.16
C LEU A 144 -2.83 -15.90 4.23
N VAL A 145 -1.52 -15.68 4.12
CA VAL A 145 -0.55 -16.12 5.14
C VAL A 145 -0.79 -15.36 6.45
N TYR A 146 -1.03 -14.06 6.39
CA TYR A 146 -1.34 -13.25 7.57
C TYR A 146 -2.65 -13.70 8.24
N GLU A 147 -3.73 -13.88 7.46
CA GLU A 147 -5.01 -14.38 7.95
C GLU A 147 -4.87 -15.78 8.58
N LYS A 148 -4.11 -16.68 7.95
CA LYS A 148 -3.86 -18.02 8.50
C LYS A 148 -3.08 -17.96 9.81
N LYS A 149 -2.13 -17.03 9.94
CA LYS A 149 -1.38 -16.83 11.18
C LYS A 149 -2.28 -16.36 12.31
N ASP A 150 -3.15 -15.38 12.04
CA ASP A 150 -4.12 -14.88 13.02
C ASP A 150 -5.07 -16.00 13.47
N LEU A 151 -5.60 -16.80 12.54
CA LEU A 151 -6.43 -17.96 12.86
C LEU A 151 -5.70 -19.01 13.71
N LEU A 152 -4.40 -19.23 13.49
CA LEU A 152 -3.60 -20.14 14.31
C LEU A 152 -3.40 -19.61 15.73
N GLU A 153 -3.19 -18.30 15.90
CA GLU A 153 -3.09 -17.66 17.21
C GLU A 153 -4.43 -17.74 17.96
N GLN A 154 -5.55 -17.48 17.27
CA GLN A 154 -6.89 -17.69 17.84
C GLN A 154 -7.14 -19.16 18.24
N GLN A 155 -6.72 -20.11 17.39
CA GLN A 155 -6.83 -21.54 17.69
C GLN A 155 -6.00 -21.93 18.92
N ALA A 156 -4.79 -21.37 19.07
CA ALA A 156 -3.94 -21.62 20.23
C ALA A 156 -4.57 -21.05 21.52
N ALA A 157 -5.12 -19.83 21.46
CA ALA A 157 -5.80 -19.21 22.60
C ALA A 157 -7.04 -20.02 23.04
N LEU A 158 -7.87 -20.45 22.08
CA LEU A 158 -9.02 -21.30 22.37
C LEU A 158 -8.63 -22.66 22.96
N ARG A 159 -7.52 -23.26 22.49
CA ARG A 159 -6.99 -24.50 23.09
C ARG A 159 -6.55 -24.28 24.53
N SER A 160 -5.86 -23.17 24.83
CA SER A 160 -5.46 -22.84 26.21
C SER A 160 -6.68 -22.71 27.13
N GLN A 161 -7.69 -21.94 26.70
CA GLN A 161 -8.94 -21.79 27.47
C GLN A 161 -9.63 -23.13 27.70
N LEU A 162 -9.68 -24.00 26.67
CA LEU A 162 -10.31 -25.30 26.79
C LEU A 162 -9.56 -26.23 27.76
N ASP A 163 -8.25 -26.15 27.83
CA ASP A 163 -7.46 -26.90 28.81
C ASP A 163 -7.61 -26.34 30.24
N GLU A 164 -7.73 -25.03 30.40
CA GLU A 164 -8.11 -24.40 31.69
C GLU A 164 -9.49 -24.87 32.16
N TYR A 165 -10.50 -24.85 31.28
CA TYR A 165 -11.85 -25.34 31.61
C TYR A 165 -11.83 -26.83 32.00
N LYS A 166 -11.07 -27.67 31.30
CA LYS A 166 -10.91 -29.08 31.68
C LYS A 166 -10.29 -29.23 33.06
N GLN A 167 -9.29 -28.40 33.39
CA GLN A 167 -8.67 -28.44 34.71
C GLN A 167 -9.69 -28.09 35.80
N VAL A 168 -10.48 -27.03 35.62
CA VAL A 168 -11.54 -26.65 36.55
C VAL A 168 -12.59 -27.76 36.70
N VAL A 169 -13.00 -28.40 35.60
CA VAL A 169 -13.94 -29.53 35.66
C VAL A 169 -13.35 -30.69 36.45
N ASN A 170 -12.08 -31.05 36.23
CA ASN A 170 -11.43 -32.11 36.99
C ASN A 170 -11.30 -31.77 38.47
N GLU A 171 -10.98 -30.52 38.81
CA GLU A 171 -10.93 -30.04 40.20
C GLU A 171 -12.31 -30.12 40.87
N MET A 172 -13.36 -29.68 40.17
CA MET A 172 -14.74 -29.80 40.65
C MET A 172 -15.18 -31.26 40.84
N ASP A 173 -14.84 -32.16 39.92
CA ASP A 173 -15.15 -33.58 40.04
C ASP A 173 -14.43 -34.20 41.26
N ASN A 174 -13.15 -33.86 41.45
CA ASN A 174 -12.37 -34.30 42.62
C ASN A 174 -12.95 -33.76 43.94
N GLU A 175 -13.39 -32.50 43.97
CA GLU A 175 -14.00 -31.94 45.16
C GLU A 175 -15.38 -32.56 45.43
N SER A 176 -16.14 -32.85 44.37
CA SER A 176 -17.44 -33.54 44.45
C SER A 176 -17.30 -34.97 44.98
N THR A 177 -16.32 -35.73 44.50
CA THR A 177 -16.04 -37.08 45.01
C THR A 177 -15.61 -37.04 46.47
N ALA A 178 -14.70 -36.13 46.85
CA ALA A 178 -14.29 -35.94 48.24
C ALA A 178 -15.46 -35.57 49.17
N LYS A 179 -16.36 -34.67 48.73
CA LYS A 179 -17.57 -34.32 49.48
C LYS A 179 -18.53 -35.49 49.61
N ASN A 180 -18.72 -36.29 48.56
CA ASN A 180 -19.56 -37.48 48.61
C ASN A 180 -19.00 -38.54 49.57
N GLU A 181 -17.68 -38.75 49.58
CA GLU A 181 -17.03 -39.64 50.53
C GLU A 181 -17.20 -39.15 51.98
N ALA A 182 -16.98 -37.86 52.23
CA ALA A 182 -17.19 -37.27 53.56
C ALA A 182 -18.66 -37.38 54.01
N LEU A 183 -19.61 -37.18 53.09
CA LEU A 183 -21.03 -37.34 53.36
C LEU A 183 -21.38 -38.78 53.70
N HIS A 184 -20.82 -39.76 52.97
CA HIS A 184 -20.99 -41.18 53.27
C HIS A 184 -20.46 -41.54 54.67
N GLN A 185 -19.26 -41.05 55.02
CA GLN A 185 -18.67 -41.25 56.36
C GLN A 185 -19.54 -40.64 57.47
N LEU A 186 -20.08 -39.44 57.26
CA LEU A 186 -21.01 -38.81 58.19
C LEU A 186 -22.30 -39.62 58.34
N GLN A 187 -22.86 -40.14 57.24
CA GLN A 187 -24.04 -41.00 57.28
C GLN A 187 -23.80 -42.29 58.06
N GLU A 188 -22.65 -42.95 57.87
CA GLU A 188 -22.26 -44.11 58.68
C GLU A 188 -22.13 -43.75 60.15
N ARG A 189 -21.48 -42.61 60.47
CA ARG A 189 -21.32 -42.16 61.86
C ARG A 189 -22.65 -41.83 62.53
N VAL A 190 -23.58 -41.22 61.79
CA VAL A 190 -24.94 -40.95 62.29
C VAL A 190 -25.65 -42.27 62.61
N LYS A 191 -25.57 -43.26 61.71
CA LYS A 191 -26.16 -44.58 61.95
C LYS A 191 -25.59 -45.26 63.20
N GLU A 192 -24.27 -45.23 63.40
CA GLU A 192 -23.64 -45.76 64.61
C GLU A 192 -24.13 -45.07 65.89
N LEU A 193 -24.25 -43.73 65.85
CA LEU A 193 -24.75 -42.94 66.98
C LEU A 193 -26.22 -43.23 67.27
N GLU A 194 -27.05 -43.44 66.24
CA GLU A 194 -28.44 -43.86 66.40
C GLU A 194 -28.53 -45.25 67.07
N GLU A 195 -27.71 -46.21 66.65
CA GLU A 195 -27.63 -47.54 67.26
C GLU A 195 -27.10 -47.51 68.71
N GLU A 196 -26.12 -46.65 69.01
CA GLU A 196 -25.65 -46.40 70.37
C GLU A 196 -26.73 -45.74 71.24
N ASN A 197 -27.43 -44.74 70.71
CA ASN A 197 -28.50 -44.06 71.42
C ASN A 197 -29.65 -45.02 71.74
N LEU A 198 -30.04 -45.88 70.79
CA LEU A 198 -31.05 -46.92 71.03
C LEU A 198 -30.62 -47.88 72.15
N ARG A 199 -29.36 -48.33 72.14
CA ARG A 199 -28.82 -49.18 73.22
C ARG A 199 -28.81 -48.47 74.58
N ASN A 200 -28.47 -47.18 74.61
CA ASN A 200 -28.51 -46.38 75.83
C ASN A 200 -29.93 -46.21 76.34
N MET A 201 -30.91 -45.97 75.45
CA MET A 201 -32.33 -45.92 75.81
C MET A 201 -32.80 -47.24 76.42
N GLU A 202 -32.52 -48.38 75.78
CA GLU A 202 -32.86 -49.70 76.33
C GLU A 202 -32.21 -49.96 77.70
N PHE A 203 -30.96 -49.55 77.87
CA PHE A 203 -30.25 -49.69 79.15
C PHE A 203 -30.89 -48.81 80.23
N GLN A 204 -31.24 -47.57 79.89
CA GLN A 204 -31.93 -46.65 80.79
C GLN A 204 -33.32 -47.16 81.20
N GLU A 205 -34.07 -47.75 80.28
CA GLU A 205 -35.35 -48.40 80.59
C GLU A 205 -35.19 -49.58 81.56
N ARG A 206 -34.16 -50.42 81.37
CA ARG A 206 -33.84 -51.51 82.31
C ARG A 206 -33.48 -50.99 83.69
N LEU A 207 -32.62 -49.97 83.78
CA LEU A 207 -32.28 -49.33 85.05
C LEU A 207 -33.49 -48.72 85.75
N ASN A 208 -34.38 -48.04 85.01
CA ASN A 208 -35.62 -47.51 85.55
C ASN A 208 -36.53 -48.62 86.09
N SER A 209 -36.66 -49.74 85.35
CA SER A 209 -37.41 -50.91 85.80
C SER A 209 -36.85 -51.50 87.09
N ASP A 210 -35.52 -51.63 87.18
CA ASP A 210 -34.86 -52.14 88.38
C ASP A 210 -34.96 -51.17 89.56
N ASN A 211 -34.85 -49.86 89.33
CA ASN A 211 -35.11 -48.83 90.34
C ASN A 211 -36.53 -48.93 90.90
N VAL A 212 -37.55 -49.11 90.05
CA VAL A 212 -38.94 -49.31 90.50
C VAL A 212 -39.08 -50.58 91.33
N LYS A 213 -38.42 -51.69 90.95
CA LYS A 213 -38.42 -52.92 91.76
C LYS A 213 -37.76 -52.71 93.13
N ILE A 214 -36.64 -51.99 93.17
CA ILE A 214 -35.93 -51.67 94.41
C ILE A 214 -36.81 -50.76 95.29
N GLN A 215 -37.42 -49.72 94.73
CA GLN A 215 -38.36 -48.85 95.46
C GLN A 215 -39.51 -49.65 96.06
N ARG A 216 -40.13 -50.58 95.31
CA ARG A 216 -41.17 -51.47 95.85
C ARG A 216 -40.65 -52.35 96.98
N LYS A 217 -39.44 -52.91 96.87
CA LYS A 217 -38.81 -53.70 97.95
C LYS A 217 -38.57 -52.85 99.20
N LEU A 218 -38.08 -51.62 99.04
CA LEU A 218 -37.89 -50.68 100.14
C LEU A 218 -39.22 -50.32 100.81
N GLU A 219 -40.26 -50.06 100.04
CA GLU A 219 -41.61 -49.79 100.56
C GLU A 219 -42.17 -50.98 101.36
N ILE A 220 -41.99 -52.22 100.88
CA ILE A 220 -42.36 -53.43 101.62
C ILE A 220 -41.58 -53.51 102.94
N LEU A 221 -40.26 -53.30 102.92
CA LEU A 221 -39.42 -53.31 104.12
C LEU A 221 -39.82 -52.20 105.10
N ASP A 222 -40.18 -51.00 104.63
CA ASP A 222 -40.67 -49.92 105.48
C ASP A 222 -42.04 -50.25 106.07
N LEU A 223 -42.94 -50.90 105.33
CA LEU A 223 -44.21 -51.41 105.87
C LEU A 223 -44.00 -52.50 106.93
N GLU A 224 -43.04 -53.42 106.71
CA GLU A 224 -42.66 -54.42 107.71
C GLU A 224 -42.07 -53.76 108.96
N LYS A 225 -41.12 -52.85 108.79
CA LYS A 225 -40.52 -52.08 109.88
C LYS A 225 -41.56 -51.27 110.66
N THR A 226 -42.50 -50.60 109.98
CA THR A 226 -43.58 -49.87 110.65
C THR A 226 -44.53 -50.80 111.38
N ARG A 227 -44.87 -51.97 110.83
CA ARG A 227 -45.62 -53.01 111.56
C ARG A 227 -44.89 -53.45 112.82
N GLU A 228 -43.59 -53.73 112.72
CA GLU A 228 -42.76 -54.09 113.89
C GLU A 228 -42.69 -52.95 114.90
N MET A 229 -42.54 -51.71 114.45
CA MET A 229 -42.51 -50.52 115.31
C MET A 229 -43.86 -50.29 115.99
N VAL A 230 -44.99 -50.49 115.31
CA VAL A 230 -46.33 -50.45 115.90
C VAL A 230 -46.53 -51.59 116.89
N ALA A 231 -46.06 -52.80 116.59
CA ALA A 231 -46.10 -53.92 117.53
C ALA A 231 -45.26 -53.64 118.78
N ALA A 232 -44.07 -53.05 118.61
CA ALA A 232 -43.21 -52.61 119.71
C ALA A 232 -43.86 -51.46 120.50
N GLN A 233 -44.48 -50.49 119.83
CA GLN A 233 -45.21 -49.39 120.46
C GLN A 233 -46.45 -49.88 121.20
N SER A 234 -47.15 -50.90 120.69
CA SER A 234 -48.25 -51.57 121.40
C SER A 234 -47.74 -52.21 122.69
N ARG A 235 -46.59 -52.89 122.65
CA ARG A 235 -45.93 -53.42 123.87
C ARG A 235 -45.51 -52.30 124.82
N ILE A 236 -44.98 -51.18 124.31
CA ILE A 236 -44.64 -50.00 125.12
C ILE A 236 -45.91 -49.38 125.72
N ASN A 237 -47.00 -49.29 124.98
CA ASN A 237 -48.29 -48.77 125.43
C ASN A 237 -48.94 -49.70 126.46
N GLU A 238 -48.81 -51.02 126.32
CA GLU A 238 -49.17 -52.00 127.36
C GLU A 238 -48.35 -51.79 128.63
N LEU A 239 -47.05 -51.49 128.50
CA LEU A 239 -46.16 -51.14 129.62
C LEU A 239 -46.47 -49.74 130.21
N GLN A 240 -46.93 -48.77 129.41
CA GLN A 240 -47.35 -47.43 129.85
C GLN A 240 -48.76 -47.42 130.44
N ALA A 241 -49.65 -48.34 130.05
CA ALA A 241 -50.98 -48.53 130.62
C ALA A 241 -50.95 -48.98 132.10
N LEU A 242 -49.78 -49.38 132.60
CA LEU A 242 -49.52 -49.67 134.02
C LEU A 242 -49.08 -48.45 134.86
N LYS A 243 -49.01 -47.23 134.28
CA LYS A 243 -48.73 -45.98 135.02
C LYS A 243 -49.52 -44.78 134.48
N VAL A 244 -50.61 -44.44 135.17
CA VAL A 244 -51.36 -43.18 135.01
C VAL A 244 -50.67 -42.06 135.81
N LEU A 245 -50.50 -40.86 135.21
CA LEU A 245 -50.80 -39.52 135.77
C LEU A 245 -50.28 -38.34 134.90
N LYS A 246 -51.22 -37.63 134.25
CA LYS A 246 -51.39 -36.15 134.13
C LYS A 246 -50.37 -35.24 133.37
N PRO A 247 -50.73 -33.98 132.98
CA PRO A 247 -50.66 -33.45 131.59
C PRO A 247 -49.89 -32.11 131.42
N ASN A 248 -49.65 -31.64 130.17
CA ASN A 248 -49.87 -30.23 129.73
C ASN A 248 -49.39 -29.88 128.30
N ASN A 249 -50.28 -29.17 127.58
CA ASN A 249 -50.18 -28.12 126.55
C ASN A 249 -48.80 -27.61 126.03
N SER A 250 -48.69 -27.41 124.71
CA SER A 250 -48.94 -26.10 124.06
C SER A 250 -48.71 -26.17 122.54
N ALA A 251 -49.52 -25.41 121.80
CA ALA A 251 -49.48 -25.24 120.36
C ALA A 251 -48.86 -23.87 120.00
N THR A 252 -48.20 -23.78 118.87
CA THR A 252 -48.02 -22.51 118.14
C THR A 252 -48.00 -22.77 116.64
N ALA A 253 -49.01 -22.25 115.97
CA ALA A 253 -49.00 -21.92 114.55
C ALA A 253 -48.11 -20.69 114.33
N ASP A 254 -47.51 -20.55 113.15
CA ASP A 254 -47.22 -19.23 112.60
C ASP A 254 -47.32 -19.24 111.08
N VAL A 255 -48.17 -18.35 110.58
CA VAL A 255 -48.31 -17.84 109.21
C VAL A 255 -48.27 -16.34 109.39
N PRO A 256 -47.30 -15.61 108.81
CA PRO A 256 -47.65 -14.59 107.80
C PRO A 256 -46.47 -14.33 106.81
N LYS A 257 -46.52 -13.59 105.71
CA LYS A 257 -47.43 -12.59 105.15
C LYS A 257 -46.98 -12.33 103.69
N GLU A 258 -47.95 -12.07 102.82
CA GLU A 258 -47.77 -11.30 101.59
C GLU A 258 -47.29 -9.88 101.91
N GLY A 259 -46.50 -9.29 101.01
CA GLY A 259 -46.18 -7.86 101.05
C GLY A 259 -45.02 -7.47 100.13
N GLU A 260 -45.40 -6.78 99.04
CA GLU A 260 -44.62 -5.76 98.32
C GLU A 260 -43.49 -6.20 97.39
N GLU A 261 -43.73 -6.13 96.07
CA GLU A 261 -42.74 -5.71 95.06
C GLU A 261 -43.45 -5.43 93.71
N PRO A 262 -43.83 -4.18 93.37
CA PRO A 262 -44.20 -3.81 92.01
C PRO A 262 -43.05 -3.17 91.21
N GLU A 263 -41.87 -2.92 91.80
CA GLU A 263 -40.79 -2.15 91.15
C GLU A 263 -39.88 -3.01 90.24
N GLY A 264 -39.68 -4.29 90.56
CA GLY A 264 -38.87 -5.20 89.72
C GLY A 264 -39.48 -5.49 88.34
N ASN A 265 -40.81 -5.60 88.26
CA ASN A 265 -41.50 -5.89 87.01
C ASN A 265 -41.48 -4.71 86.04
N LEU A 266 -41.56 -3.46 86.53
CA LEU A 266 -41.52 -2.29 85.67
C LEU A 266 -40.13 -2.08 85.05
N ALA A 267 -39.06 -2.32 85.83
CA ALA A 267 -37.68 -2.25 85.34
C ALA A 267 -37.39 -3.33 84.29
N GLN A 268 -37.88 -4.56 84.51
CA GLN A 268 -37.74 -5.66 83.55
C GLN A 268 -38.52 -5.41 82.25
N ILE A 269 -39.73 -4.85 82.35
CA ILE A 269 -40.53 -4.44 81.17
C ILE A 269 -39.82 -3.33 80.39
N THR A 270 -39.25 -2.33 81.08
CA THR A 270 -38.56 -1.21 80.43
C THR A 270 -37.28 -1.68 79.71
N PHE A 271 -36.54 -2.62 80.31
CA PHE A 271 -35.37 -3.23 79.69
C PHE A 271 -35.72 -4.06 78.45
N LEU A 272 -36.76 -4.90 78.54
CA LEU A 272 -37.24 -5.69 77.40
C LEU A 272 -37.72 -4.79 76.26
N ASN A 273 -38.44 -3.71 76.56
CA ASN A 273 -38.86 -2.74 75.54
C ASN A 273 -37.67 -2.06 74.85
N SER A 274 -36.57 -1.80 75.57
CA SER A 274 -35.34 -1.27 74.97
C SER A 274 -34.65 -2.27 74.04
N ILE A 275 -34.64 -3.56 74.38
CA ILE A 275 -34.07 -4.62 73.53
C ILE A 275 -34.93 -4.84 72.29
N ILE A 276 -36.25 -4.84 72.44
CA ILE A 276 -37.20 -4.99 71.33
C ILE A 276 -37.03 -3.83 70.34
N ALA A 277 -36.89 -2.59 70.83
CA ALA A 277 -36.64 -1.43 69.99
C ALA A 277 -35.30 -1.51 69.23
N ASP A 278 -34.21 -1.95 69.88
CA ASP A 278 -32.90 -2.13 69.20
C ASP A 278 -32.94 -3.25 68.16
N MET A 279 -33.66 -4.34 68.44
CA MET A 279 -33.84 -5.44 67.48
C MET A 279 -34.72 -5.06 66.28
N GLN A 280 -35.77 -4.28 66.48
CA GLN A 280 -36.59 -3.76 65.39
C GLN A 280 -35.78 -2.81 64.50
N LYS A 281 -35.01 -1.89 65.10
CA LYS A 281 -34.12 -0.98 64.35
C LYS A 281 -33.07 -1.71 63.52
N LYS A 282 -32.48 -2.79 64.07
CA LYS A 282 -31.55 -3.66 63.31
C LYS A 282 -32.25 -4.40 62.17
N ASN A 283 -33.45 -4.91 62.40
CA ASN A 283 -34.24 -5.55 61.35
C ASN A 283 -34.59 -4.58 60.21
N ASP A 284 -35.00 -3.36 60.54
CA ASP A 284 -35.33 -2.34 59.55
C ASP A 284 -34.09 -1.90 58.76
N SER A 285 -32.93 -1.78 59.42
CA SER A 285 -31.67 -1.50 58.73
C SER A 285 -31.21 -2.64 57.81
N LEU A 286 -31.46 -3.90 58.17
CA LEU A 286 -31.14 -5.05 57.34
C LEU A 286 -32.10 -5.13 56.14
N LYS A 287 -33.39 -4.89 56.35
CA LYS A 287 -34.39 -4.82 55.27
C LYS A 287 -34.06 -3.72 54.26
N ALA A 288 -33.73 -2.52 54.72
CA ALA A 288 -33.33 -1.42 53.83
C ALA A 288 -32.08 -1.76 53.01
N LYS A 289 -31.14 -2.52 53.58
CA LYS A 289 -29.92 -2.96 52.88
C LYS A 289 -30.21 -4.04 51.83
N ILE A 290 -31.12 -4.96 52.13
CA ILE A 290 -31.58 -5.98 51.17
C ILE A 290 -32.32 -5.30 50.01
N GLU A 291 -33.25 -4.40 50.31
CA GLU A 291 -34.00 -3.65 49.30
C GLU A 291 -33.07 -2.80 48.41
N ALA A 292 -32.03 -2.19 48.99
CA ALA A 292 -31.01 -1.48 48.23
C ALA A 292 -30.18 -2.38 47.32
N LEU A 293 -29.89 -3.62 47.74
CA LEU A 293 -29.16 -4.60 46.92
C LEU A 293 -30.04 -5.22 45.82
N GLU A 294 -31.32 -5.41 46.09
CA GLU A 294 -32.31 -5.89 45.11
C GLU A 294 -32.70 -4.82 44.08
N ALA A 295 -32.55 -3.53 44.42
CA ALA A 295 -32.73 -2.41 43.50
C ALA A 295 -31.55 -2.19 42.54
N LEU A 296 -30.41 -2.86 42.74
CA LEU A 296 -29.34 -2.88 41.74
C LEU A 296 -29.75 -3.77 40.56
N PRO A 297 -29.63 -3.31 39.31
CA PRO A 297 -29.88 -4.15 38.14
C PRO A 297 -28.79 -5.23 38.06
N THR A 298 -29.04 -6.43 38.60
CA THR A 298 -28.14 -7.58 38.51
C THR A 298 -28.31 -8.39 37.22
N ASP A 299 -29.17 -7.93 36.31
CA ASP A 299 -29.44 -8.64 35.06
C ASP A 299 -28.45 -8.22 33.97
N PHE A 300 -27.27 -8.85 33.98
CA PHE A 300 -26.24 -8.73 32.93
C PHE A 300 -26.63 -9.42 31.61
N THR A 301 -27.87 -9.91 31.48
CA THR A 301 -28.36 -10.58 30.26
C THR A 301 -29.19 -9.67 29.34
N GLN A 302 -29.44 -8.41 29.72
CA GLN A 302 -30.21 -7.46 28.92
C GLN A 302 -29.31 -6.62 27.97
N PRO A 303 -29.59 -6.56 26.65
CA PRO A 303 -28.73 -5.91 25.64
C PRO A 303 -28.56 -4.38 25.78
N LYS A 304 -29.28 -3.73 26.69
CA LYS A 304 -29.35 -2.26 26.77
C LYS A 304 -28.28 -1.61 27.65
N ALA A 305 -27.53 -2.38 28.44
CA ALA A 305 -26.42 -1.83 29.23
C ALA A 305 -25.26 -1.33 28.34
N PHE A 306 -25.07 -1.92 27.17
CA PHE A 306 -24.03 -1.53 26.21
C PHE A 306 -24.39 -0.28 25.38
N GLU A 307 -25.68 -0.01 25.15
CA GLU A 307 -26.11 1.13 24.33
C GLU A 307 -25.88 2.48 25.01
N LEU A 308 -25.90 2.53 26.34
CA LEU A 308 -25.63 3.76 27.11
C LEU A 308 -24.15 4.14 27.11
N ILE A 309 -23.23 3.18 26.90
CA ILE A 309 -21.78 3.42 26.82
C ILE A 309 -21.38 3.82 25.39
N ALA A 310 -22.06 3.29 24.36
CA ALA A 310 -21.75 3.57 22.96
C ALA A 310 -22.03 5.02 22.51
N LYS A 311 -22.93 5.75 23.19
CA LYS A 311 -23.27 7.15 22.87
C LYS A 311 -22.23 8.19 23.34
N ARG A 312 -21.13 7.76 23.99
CA ARG A 312 -20.05 8.64 24.47
C ARG A 312 -18.83 8.70 23.56
N LYS A 313 -18.88 8.17 22.34
CA LYS A 313 -17.77 8.37 21.39
C LYS A 313 -17.91 9.75 20.73
N PRO A 314 -16.92 10.65 20.86
CA PRO A 314 -16.93 11.92 20.12
C PRO A 314 -16.96 11.62 18.61
N ALA A 315 -17.65 12.48 17.85
CA ALA A 315 -17.77 12.32 16.40
C ALA A 315 -16.38 12.21 15.74
N PRO A 316 -16.23 11.37 14.70
CA PRO A 316 -14.98 11.27 13.95
C PRO A 316 -14.52 12.65 13.49
N ARG A 317 -13.29 13.04 13.83
CA ARG A 317 -12.70 14.32 13.41
C ARG A 317 -12.31 14.22 11.94
N VAL A 318 -12.73 15.19 11.14
CA VAL A 318 -12.37 15.25 9.71
C VAL A 318 -11.00 15.90 9.59
N PHE A 319 -10.13 15.34 8.75
CA PHE A 319 -8.79 15.85 8.48
C PHE A 319 -8.63 15.99 6.97
N CYS A 320 -8.13 17.13 6.53
CA CYS A 320 -7.81 17.35 5.13
C CYS A 320 -6.31 17.14 4.90
N ASP A 321 -5.95 16.07 4.18
CA ASP A 321 -4.54 15.73 3.88
C ASP A 321 -3.87 16.72 2.89
N ILE A 322 -4.65 17.60 2.24
CA ILE A 322 -4.15 18.54 1.22
C ILE A 322 -3.67 19.85 1.86
N CYS A 323 -4.34 20.31 2.93
CA CYS A 323 -3.99 21.56 3.61
C CYS A 323 -3.58 21.38 5.08
N ASP A 324 -3.55 20.15 5.59
CA ASP A 324 -3.21 19.78 6.97
C ASP A 324 -4.10 20.46 8.03
N GLU A 325 -5.34 20.82 7.69
CA GLU A 325 -6.30 21.41 8.64
C GLU A 325 -7.29 20.38 9.18
N PHE A 326 -7.51 20.40 10.49
CA PHE A 326 -8.51 19.57 11.17
C PHE A 326 -9.86 20.27 11.24
N ASP A 327 -10.94 19.49 11.16
CA ASP A 327 -12.33 19.83 11.46
C ASP A 327 -12.96 20.94 10.60
N LYS A 328 -12.30 21.37 9.52
CA LYS A 328 -12.81 22.43 8.62
C LYS A 328 -13.51 21.90 7.37
N HIS A 329 -12.90 20.94 6.68
CA HIS A 329 -13.41 20.31 5.47
C HIS A 329 -12.79 18.92 5.33
N GLU A 330 -13.45 18.04 4.58
CA GLU A 330 -12.88 16.77 4.17
C GLU A 330 -11.90 16.97 3.02
N THR A 331 -11.00 16.00 2.78
CA THR A 331 -9.98 16.09 1.73
C THR A 331 -10.58 16.43 0.35
N GLU A 332 -11.79 15.95 0.05
CA GLU A 332 -12.47 16.17 -1.25
C GLU A 332 -12.99 17.61 -1.46
N ASP A 333 -13.23 18.36 -0.38
CA ASP A 333 -13.75 19.74 -0.41
C ASP A 333 -12.64 20.78 -0.21
N CYS A 334 -11.38 20.39 -0.40
CA CYS A 334 -10.27 21.30 -0.17
C CYS A 334 -10.29 22.47 -1.19
N PRO A 335 -10.38 23.74 -0.76
CA PRO A 335 -10.37 24.88 -1.68
C PRO A 335 -9.05 24.99 -2.49
N LEU A 336 -7.97 24.37 -2.02
CA LEU A 336 -6.72 24.24 -2.78
C LEU A 336 -6.83 23.24 -3.95
N GLN A 337 -7.75 22.28 -3.86
CA GLN A 337 -8.04 21.30 -4.91
C GLN A 337 -8.95 21.90 -6.00
N ALA A 338 -9.80 22.89 -5.67
CA ALA A 338 -10.64 23.60 -6.63
C ALA A 338 -9.91 24.69 -7.42
N SER A 339 -8.67 25.05 -7.06
CA SER A 339 -7.81 25.94 -7.85
C SER A 339 -7.07 25.22 -8.98
N ASP A 340 -7.77 24.35 -9.71
CA ASP A 340 -7.29 23.61 -10.88
C ASP A 340 -7.18 24.49 -12.14
N ASP A 341 -6.67 25.71 -11.96
CA ASP A 341 -6.13 26.57 -13.04
C ASP A 341 -4.61 26.62 -12.87
N ARG A 342 -3.95 25.46 -12.83
CA ARG A 342 -2.50 25.38 -12.94
C ARG A 342 -2.11 25.07 -14.37
N ASP A 343 -1.78 26.13 -15.11
CA ASP A 343 -1.03 26.05 -16.36
C ASP A 343 0.21 25.16 -16.16
N TYR A 344 0.26 24.09 -16.95
CA TYR A 344 1.34 23.13 -16.95
C TYR A 344 2.62 23.78 -17.52
N SER A 345 3.41 24.40 -16.66
CA SER A 345 4.78 24.80 -16.96
C SER A 345 5.72 24.27 -15.88
N PRO A 346 6.84 23.60 -16.25
CA PRO A 346 7.76 23.06 -15.27
C PRO A 346 8.43 24.22 -14.53
N PRO A 347 8.54 24.18 -13.20
CA PRO A 347 9.04 25.34 -12.45
C PRO A 347 10.54 25.54 -12.77
N PRO A 348 11.02 26.79 -12.88
CA PRO A 348 12.44 27.06 -12.94
C PRO A 348 13.09 26.65 -11.62
N LEU A 349 14.21 25.93 -11.71
CA LEU A 349 15.09 25.72 -10.57
C LEU A 349 15.69 27.06 -10.17
N THR A 350 15.13 27.69 -9.14
CA THR A 350 15.80 28.47 -8.08
C THR A 350 14.79 29.43 -7.47
N GLU A 351 14.42 29.18 -6.21
CA GLU A 351 14.52 30.15 -5.12
C GLU A 351 13.98 29.50 -3.84
N ALA A 352 14.80 29.55 -2.80
CA ALA A 352 14.52 29.01 -1.50
C ALA A 352 13.34 29.76 -0.86
N THR A 353 12.13 29.25 -1.03
CA THR A 353 11.02 29.64 -0.16
C THR A 353 11.22 28.96 1.18
N GLU A 354 11.43 29.82 2.16
CA GLU A 354 11.61 29.56 3.58
C GLU A 354 10.73 28.41 4.07
N ARG A 355 11.34 27.23 4.25
CA ARG A 355 10.77 26.21 5.12
C ARG A 355 10.68 26.86 6.50
N LYS A 356 9.46 27.16 6.96
CA LYS A 356 9.21 27.43 8.39
C LYS A 356 9.70 26.20 9.16
N VAL A 357 10.94 26.26 9.64
CA VAL A 357 11.50 25.23 10.52
C VAL A 357 10.67 25.27 11.80
N ARG A 358 9.83 24.24 11.98
CA ARG A 358 9.08 24.03 13.22
C ARG A 358 10.11 23.95 14.36
N LYS A 359 10.08 24.90 15.30
CA LYS A 359 10.65 24.66 16.63
C LYS A 359 9.75 23.63 17.29
N LEU A 360 10.17 22.36 17.31
CA LEU A 360 9.54 21.36 18.15
C LEU A 360 9.62 21.87 19.60
N PRO A 361 8.52 21.95 20.34
CA PRO A 361 8.58 22.16 21.78
C PRO A 361 9.47 21.08 22.39
N GLU A 362 10.34 21.47 23.32
CA GLU A 362 11.22 20.54 24.02
C GLU A 362 10.38 19.41 24.65
N PRO A 363 10.83 18.13 24.58
CA PRO A 363 10.09 17.01 25.14
C PRO A 363 9.71 17.30 26.59
N ARG A 364 8.43 17.11 26.93
CA ARG A 364 7.98 17.27 28.32
C ARG A 364 8.71 16.26 29.19
N LYS A 365 9.42 16.75 30.21
CA LYS A 365 10.08 15.90 31.22
C LYS A 365 9.04 14.99 31.87
N TYR A 366 9.28 13.69 31.85
CA TYR A 366 8.44 12.66 32.45
C TYR A 366 9.28 11.88 33.48
N CYS A 367 8.69 11.61 34.63
CA CYS A 367 9.33 10.83 35.67
C CYS A 367 8.74 9.42 35.68
N GLU A 368 9.57 8.42 35.44
CA GLU A 368 9.17 7.01 35.46
C GLU A 368 8.95 6.49 36.89
N THR A 369 9.40 7.23 37.92
CA THR A 369 9.29 6.80 39.33
C THR A 369 7.96 7.18 39.98
N CYS A 370 7.36 8.32 39.60
CA CYS A 370 6.07 8.76 40.13
C CYS A 370 5.00 8.95 39.04
N GLU A 371 5.32 8.57 37.81
CA GLU A 371 4.44 8.57 36.63
C GLU A 371 3.79 9.93 36.30
N VAL A 372 4.38 11.04 36.74
CA VAL A 372 3.89 12.40 36.43
C VAL A 372 4.80 13.16 35.46
N PHE A 373 4.18 14.05 34.69
CA PHE A 373 4.88 15.00 33.84
C PHE A 373 5.32 16.23 34.64
N GLY A 374 6.57 16.68 34.46
CA GLY A 374 7.08 17.92 35.05
C GLY A 374 8.55 17.87 35.50
N HIS A 375 9.09 16.68 35.75
CA HIS A 375 10.49 16.46 36.15
C HIS A 375 11.00 15.13 35.59
N VAL A 376 12.30 14.85 35.69
CA VAL A 376 12.92 13.59 35.24
C VAL A 376 13.16 12.64 36.42
N THR A 377 13.29 11.35 36.13
CA THR A 377 13.68 10.31 37.09
C THR A 377 14.99 10.72 37.81
N GLY A 378 14.89 11.11 39.09
CA GLY A 378 16.00 11.65 39.90
C GLY A 378 15.75 13.03 40.52
N GLU A 379 14.72 13.75 40.09
CA GLU A 379 14.26 15.03 40.65
C GLU A 379 12.95 14.89 41.45
N CYS A 380 12.53 13.65 41.76
CA CYS A 380 11.39 13.41 42.65
C CYS A 380 11.66 14.07 44.00
N ALA A 381 10.66 14.76 44.55
CA ALA A 381 10.70 15.16 45.95
C ALA A 381 10.77 13.89 46.80
N GLU A 382 11.94 13.60 47.36
CA GLU A 382 12.10 12.67 48.47
C GLU A 382 11.46 13.30 49.69
N ASP A 383 10.13 13.21 49.83
CA ASP A 383 9.29 13.50 51.01
C ASP A 383 7.83 13.53 50.49
N GLU A 384 7.00 12.50 50.65
CA GLU A 384 6.37 12.05 51.89
C GLU A 384 6.15 10.52 51.85
N TRP A 385 6.55 9.85 52.93
CA TRP A 385 6.32 8.43 53.20
C TRP A 385 4.87 8.12 53.53
#